data_AF-A0A925QBY4-F1
#
_entry.id   AF-A0A925QBY4-F1
#
_cell.length_a   1.000
_cell.length_b   1.000
_cell.length_c   1.000
_cell.angle_alpha   90.00
_cell.angle_beta   90.00
_cell.angle_gamma   90.00
#
_symmetry.space_group_name_H-M   'P 1'
#
loop_
_entity.id
_entity.type
_entity.pdbx_description
1 polymer ?
#
loop_
_entity_poly.entity_id
_entity_poly.type
_entity_poly.pdbx_seq_one_letter_code
_entity_poly.pdbx_strand_id
1 'polypeptide(L)'
;MKSTYSLALIATVLILMTACSKDDDEQVAETPLTAETTVTDKDGNVYRTGYDQVTSTNQDAYLEKKNASGETIWKKIYDGSPVDTRGVYVVLDGDQDPWVAFSADGGSVGASSFNQKEIEPNAFTGVYKSGYGQGGGPRIIIAAHINRETGKIIKGSYLIARLQSGNTNSIFTEKIGINGKRMVLQVKSAFKPPAAGGPGSFVEHPDALEENKRDGAWILRMVFSTDFSSIEESTVLK
;
A
#
# COMPACT_ATOMS: atom_id res chain seq x y z
N MET A 1 31.28 40.88 -60.72
CA MET A 1 31.72 39.48 -60.77
C MET A 1 30.75 38.65 -59.95
N LYS A 2 29.86 37.91 -60.63
CA LYS A 2 28.86 37.03 -60.03
C LYS A 2 29.48 35.63 -59.96
N SER A 3 29.63 35.06 -58.76
CA SER A 3 30.05 33.67 -58.58
C SER A 3 28.81 32.80 -58.39
N THR A 4 28.48 32.04 -59.42
CA THR A 4 27.44 31.03 -59.46
C THR A 4 27.90 29.79 -58.70
N TYR A 5 27.24 29.46 -57.59
CA TYR A 5 27.37 28.13 -56.96
C TYR A 5 26.32 27.21 -57.57
N SER A 6 26.78 26.15 -58.24
CA SER A 6 25.95 25.10 -58.80
C SER A 6 25.61 24.10 -57.70
N LEU A 7 24.35 24.08 -57.26
CA LEU A 7 23.84 23.11 -56.28
C LEU A 7 23.62 21.77 -56.99
N ALA A 8 24.33 20.72 -56.59
CA ALA A 8 24.07 19.36 -57.05
C ALA A 8 22.84 18.79 -56.32
N LEU A 9 21.80 18.47 -57.07
CA LEU A 9 20.58 17.83 -56.58
C LEU A 9 20.86 16.33 -56.38
N ILE A 10 21.09 15.89 -55.14
CA ILE A 10 21.15 14.46 -54.81
C ILE A 10 19.72 13.99 -54.54
N ALA A 11 19.17 13.20 -55.46
CA ALA A 11 17.89 12.53 -55.28
C ALA A 11 18.05 11.35 -54.31
N THR A 12 17.60 11.51 -53.06
CA THR A 12 17.52 10.43 -52.09
C THR A 12 16.29 9.59 -52.39
N VAL A 13 16.50 8.34 -52.80
CA VAL A 13 15.44 7.34 -52.97
C VAL A 13 14.94 6.93 -51.58
N LEU A 14 13.69 7.26 -51.28
CA LEU A 14 13.00 6.84 -50.06
C LEU A 14 12.52 5.40 -50.22
N ILE A 15 13.22 4.44 -49.61
CA ILE A 15 12.77 3.05 -49.51
C ILE A 15 11.87 2.95 -48.28
N LEU A 16 10.55 2.91 -48.50
CA LEU A 16 9.60 2.45 -47.50
C LEU A 16 9.83 0.95 -47.28
N MET A 17 10.49 0.59 -46.17
CA MET A 17 10.39 -0.75 -45.63
C MET A 17 9.28 -0.75 -44.59
N THR A 18 8.11 -1.24 -44.97
CA THR A 18 7.11 -1.74 -44.03
C THR A 18 7.67 -3.01 -43.39
N ALA A 19 8.29 -2.86 -42.22
CA ALA A 19 8.55 -3.97 -41.32
C ALA A 19 7.28 -4.23 -40.50
N CYS A 20 6.65 -5.37 -40.74
CA CYS A 20 5.55 -5.89 -39.94
C CYS A 20 6.11 -6.72 -38.78
N SER A 21 5.41 -6.63 -37.65
CA SER A 21 5.44 -7.47 -36.44
C SER A 21 6.75 -7.60 -35.63
N LYS A 22 6.82 -6.82 -34.55
CA LYS A 22 6.86 -7.40 -33.20
C LYS A 22 5.91 -6.58 -32.33
N ASP A 23 5.05 -7.28 -31.62
CA ASP A 23 4.24 -6.71 -30.56
C ASP A 23 5.18 -5.98 -29.60
N ASP A 24 5.11 -4.65 -29.58
CA ASP A 24 5.65 -3.85 -28.49
C ASP A 24 4.77 -4.17 -27.29
N ASP A 25 5.11 -5.26 -26.61
CA ASP A 25 4.66 -5.56 -25.27
C ASP A 25 5.10 -4.36 -24.43
N GLU A 26 4.19 -3.41 -24.27
CA GLU A 26 4.38 -2.22 -23.45
C GLU A 26 4.61 -2.73 -22.04
N GLN A 27 5.88 -2.97 -21.71
CA GLN A 27 6.34 -3.35 -20.38
C GLN A 27 5.98 -2.20 -19.45
N VAL A 28 4.76 -2.24 -18.91
CA VAL A 28 4.30 -1.29 -17.90
C VAL A 28 5.30 -1.41 -16.76
N ALA A 29 6.13 -0.39 -16.58
CA ALA A 29 7.16 -0.40 -15.54
C ALA A 29 6.51 -0.74 -14.20
N GLU A 30 7.01 -1.80 -13.53
CA GLU A 30 6.46 -2.21 -12.25
C GLU A 30 6.52 -1.07 -11.24
N THR A 31 5.47 -0.93 -10.43
CA THR A 31 5.42 0.07 -9.36
C THR A 31 6.62 -0.09 -8.42
N PRO A 32 7.46 0.94 -8.25
CA PRO A 32 8.54 0.90 -7.27
C PRO A 32 8.01 0.68 -5.85
N LEU A 33 8.70 -0.17 -5.09
CA LEU A 33 8.37 -0.50 -3.70
C LEU A 33 9.48 -0.06 -2.76
N THR A 34 9.11 0.40 -1.57
CA THR A 34 10.01 0.85 -0.52
C THR A 34 9.63 0.28 0.86
N ALA A 35 10.54 0.42 1.82
CA ALA A 35 10.36 0.11 3.24
C ALA A 35 10.63 1.35 4.10
N GLU A 36 10.32 2.55 3.58
CA GLU A 36 10.53 3.80 4.31
C GLU A 36 9.53 3.98 5.46
N THR A 37 10.06 4.34 6.63
CA THR A 37 9.25 4.84 7.76
C THR A 37 9.12 6.37 7.74
N THR A 38 9.81 7.03 6.82
CA THR A 38 9.87 8.49 6.73
C THR A 38 9.97 8.93 5.27
N VAL A 39 9.15 9.89 4.86
CA VAL A 39 9.13 10.46 3.51
C VAL A 39 9.01 11.97 3.57
N THR A 40 9.48 12.66 2.54
CA THR A 40 9.44 14.12 2.44
C THR A 40 8.63 14.52 1.22
N ASP A 41 7.69 15.45 1.37
CA ASP A 41 6.93 15.99 0.25
C ASP A 41 7.71 17.07 -0.52
N LYS A 42 7.14 17.53 -1.64
CA LYS A 42 7.72 18.57 -2.51
C LYS A 42 7.94 19.91 -1.81
N ASP A 43 7.22 20.19 -0.71
CA ASP A 43 7.33 21.42 0.07
C ASP A 43 8.35 21.29 1.22
N GLY A 44 8.98 20.12 1.36
CA GLY A 44 9.94 19.83 2.42
C GLY A 44 9.29 19.41 3.74
N ASN A 45 7.98 19.14 3.79
CA ASN A 45 7.37 18.57 4.98
C ASN A 45 7.76 17.10 5.11
N VAL A 46 8.10 16.69 6.32
CA VAL A 46 8.50 15.33 6.66
C VAL A 46 7.34 14.60 7.30
N TYR A 47 7.00 13.44 6.74
CA TYR A 47 6.03 12.50 7.29
C TYR A 47 6.77 11.33 7.90
N ARG A 48 6.49 11.01 9.16
CA ARG A 48 7.10 9.86 9.85
C ARG A 48 6.04 9.01 10.52
N THR A 49 6.10 7.71 10.26
CA THR A 49 5.21 6.73 10.90
C THR A 49 5.98 5.86 11.88
N GLY A 50 5.28 5.30 12.86
CA GLY A 50 5.85 4.44 13.88
C GLY A 50 4.83 4.13 14.97
N TYR A 51 5.31 3.95 16.19
CA TYR A 51 4.45 3.73 17.36
C TYR A 51 4.96 4.51 18.58
N ASP A 52 4.03 4.90 19.44
CA ASP A 52 4.32 5.37 20.79
C ASP A 52 4.20 4.17 21.75
N GLN A 53 5.18 4.00 22.64
CA GLN A 53 5.10 2.98 23.70
C GLN A 53 4.23 3.52 24.84
N VAL A 54 3.02 2.99 25.01
CA VAL A 54 2.04 3.49 25.99
C VAL A 54 2.21 2.81 27.35
N THR A 55 2.37 1.49 27.34
CA THR A 55 2.69 0.67 28.53
C THR A 55 3.78 -0.33 28.17
N SER A 56 4.23 -1.19 29.08
CA SER A 56 5.19 -2.26 28.74
C SER A 56 4.64 -3.30 27.74
N THR A 57 3.33 -3.32 27.51
CA THR A 57 2.65 -4.32 26.67
C THR A 57 1.64 -3.69 25.71
N ASN A 58 1.71 -2.38 25.49
CA ASN A 58 0.84 -1.69 24.53
C ASN A 58 1.60 -0.61 23.75
N GLN A 59 1.40 -0.62 22.44
CA GLN A 59 1.94 0.33 21.48
C GLN A 59 0.80 0.92 20.64
N ASP A 60 0.81 2.23 20.45
CA ASP A 60 -0.18 2.91 19.60
C ASP A 60 0.49 3.46 18.35
N ALA A 61 -0.05 3.12 17.18
CA ALA A 61 0.47 3.60 15.91
C ALA A 61 0.31 5.11 15.76
N TYR A 62 1.31 5.76 15.16
CA TYR A 62 1.22 7.17 14.80
C TYR A 62 1.67 7.48 13.38
N LEU A 63 1.23 8.65 12.90
CA LEU A 63 1.85 9.40 11.82
C LEU A 63 2.02 10.85 12.29
N GLU A 64 3.20 11.43 12.04
CA GLU A 64 3.48 12.84 12.29
C GLU A 64 3.88 13.54 11.00
N LYS A 65 3.45 14.80 10.84
CA LYS A 65 3.92 15.72 9.79
C LYS A 65 4.65 16.88 10.45
N LYS A 66 5.88 17.14 10.02
CA LYS A 66 6.69 18.30 10.40
C LYS A 66 7.00 19.16 9.19
N ASN A 67 7.11 20.47 9.36
CA ASN A 67 7.56 21.35 8.29
C ASN A 67 9.08 21.23 8.05
N ALA A 68 9.59 21.90 7.03
CA ALA A 68 11.01 21.90 6.68
C ALA A 68 11.94 22.42 7.80
N SER A 69 11.41 23.23 8.72
CA SER A 69 12.11 23.74 9.91
C SER A 69 12.10 22.75 11.09
N GLY A 70 11.39 21.62 10.97
CA GLY A 70 11.25 20.61 12.01
C GLY A 70 10.10 20.85 12.99
N GLU A 71 9.26 21.86 12.77
CA GLU A 71 8.11 22.15 13.62
C GLU A 71 6.96 21.18 13.30
N THR A 72 6.30 20.64 14.33
CA THR A 72 5.16 19.73 14.14
C THR A 72 3.95 20.50 13.64
N ILE A 73 3.46 20.13 12.45
CA ILE A 73 2.18 20.60 11.91
C ILE A 73 1.05 19.81 12.56
N TRP A 74 1.18 18.47 12.58
CA TRP A 74 0.26 17.59 13.30
C TRP A 74 0.93 16.25 13.65
N LYS A 75 0.42 15.59 14.68
CA LYS A 75 0.70 14.19 15.02
C LYS A 75 -0.61 13.50 15.36
N LYS A 76 -0.85 12.34 14.77
CA LYS A 76 -2.05 11.52 14.98
C LYS A 76 -1.68 10.17 15.57
N ILE A 77 -2.42 9.78 16.62
CA ILE A 77 -2.35 8.45 17.22
C ILE A 77 -3.62 7.71 16.80
N TYR A 78 -3.48 6.67 15.98
CA TYR A 78 -4.61 6.03 15.30
C TYR A 78 -5.29 4.94 16.11
N ASP A 79 -4.63 4.39 17.12
CA ASP A 79 -5.26 3.51 18.09
C ASP A 79 -5.15 4.10 19.50
N GLY A 80 -5.89 3.54 20.44
CA GLY A 80 -5.84 3.85 21.86
C GLY A 80 -6.62 2.80 22.64
N SER A 81 -6.70 1.60 22.07
CA SER A 81 -7.29 0.43 22.66
C SER A 81 -6.16 -0.49 23.17
N PRO A 82 -6.48 -1.59 23.88
CA PRO A 82 -5.46 -2.44 24.48
C PRO A 82 -4.67 -3.33 23.49
N VAL A 83 -4.77 -3.09 22.18
CA VAL A 83 -4.10 -3.90 21.16
C VAL A 83 -2.90 -3.15 20.62
N ASP A 84 -1.80 -3.88 20.43
CA ASP A 84 -0.59 -3.32 19.83
C ASP A 84 -0.86 -2.92 18.38
N THR A 85 -0.58 -1.66 18.06
CA THR A 85 -0.63 -1.13 16.70
C THR A 85 0.64 -0.36 16.37
N ARG A 86 1.06 -0.42 15.10
CA ARG A 86 2.31 0.20 14.64
C ARG A 86 2.15 0.76 13.24
N GLY A 87 2.70 1.95 13.02
CA GLY A 87 3.07 2.41 11.68
C GLY A 87 4.22 1.59 11.15
N VAL A 88 4.05 0.95 10.00
CA VAL A 88 5.07 0.09 9.39
C VAL A 88 5.83 0.89 8.34
N TYR A 89 5.17 1.29 7.25
CA TYR A 89 5.80 2.06 6.17
C TYR A 89 4.86 3.12 5.61
N VAL A 90 5.44 4.16 5.01
CA VAL A 90 4.72 5.28 4.41
C VAL A 90 5.27 5.60 3.02
N VAL A 91 4.38 5.96 2.09
CA VAL A 91 4.70 6.48 0.76
C VAL A 91 3.80 7.68 0.46
N LEU A 92 4.23 8.57 -0.44
CA LEU A 92 3.42 9.68 -0.94
C LEU A 92 2.94 9.40 -2.36
N ASP A 93 1.69 9.73 -2.66
CA ASP A 93 1.18 9.70 -4.03
C ASP A 93 1.62 10.94 -4.86
N GLY A 94 1.17 10.99 -6.12
CA GLY A 94 1.45 12.12 -7.01
C GLY A 94 0.94 13.46 -6.48
N ASP A 95 -0.16 13.45 -5.74
CA ASP A 95 -0.75 14.61 -5.10
C ASP A 95 -0.03 14.99 -3.80
N GLN A 96 0.85 14.14 -3.27
CA GLN A 96 1.53 14.26 -1.97
C GLN A 96 0.66 13.91 -0.76
N ASP A 97 -0.42 13.14 -0.96
CA ASP A 97 -1.13 12.56 0.17
C ASP A 97 -0.36 11.34 0.71
N PRO A 98 -0.28 11.14 2.04
CA PRO A 98 0.35 9.96 2.60
C PRO A 98 -0.51 8.71 2.48
N TRP A 99 0.15 7.60 2.14
CA TRP A 99 -0.40 6.26 2.14
C TRP A 99 0.45 5.41 3.10
N VAL A 100 -0.21 4.79 4.08
CA VAL A 100 0.48 4.13 5.20
C VAL A 100 0.01 2.69 5.33
N ALA A 101 0.97 1.78 5.48
CA ALA A 101 0.72 0.45 5.98
C ALA A 101 0.96 0.44 7.49
N PHE A 102 -0.08 0.12 8.25
CA PHE A 102 -0.02 -0.12 9.69
C PHE A 102 -0.12 -1.62 9.98
N SER A 103 0.21 -2.02 11.19
CA SER A 103 -0.06 -3.34 11.73
C SER A 103 -0.89 -3.28 13.00
N ALA A 104 -1.69 -4.32 13.27
CA ALA A 104 -2.40 -4.51 14.54
C ALA A 104 -2.33 -5.98 15.01
N ASP A 105 -2.05 -6.19 16.29
CA ASP A 105 -1.94 -7.51 16.92
C ASP A 105 -3.25 -7.82 17.67
N GLY A 106 -4.19 -8.47 16.98
CA GLY A 106 -5.52 -8.77 17.51
C GLY A 106 -6.64 -7.79 17.10
N GLY A 107 -7.87 -8.15 17.47
CA GLY A 107 -9.07 -7.39 17.16
C GLY A 107 -9.55 -6.58 18.35
N SER A 108 -9.94 -5.32 18.09
CA SER A 108 -10.52 -4.41 19.08
C SER A 108 -11.79 -3.77 18.50
N VAL A 109 -12.77 -3.49 19.36
CA VAL A 109 -14.06 -2.89 18.99
C VAL A 109 -14.40 -1.80 20.00
N GLY A 110 -14.16 -0.54 19.64
CA GLY A 110 -14.45 0.60 20.52
C GLY A 110 -14.08 1.93 19.86
N ALA A 111 -14.53 3.04 20.43
CA ALA A 111 -14.32 4.37 19.84
C ALA A 111 -12.84 4.75 19.67
N SER A 112 -11.94 4.12 20.45
CA SER A 112 -10.49 4.29 20.33
C SER A 112 -9.81 3.28 19.41
N SER A 113 -10.54 2.31 18.86
CA SER A 113 -9.99 1.33 17.92
C SER A 113 -9.62 1.98 16.59
N PHE A 114 -8.63 1.39 15.91
CA PHE A 114 -8.04 1.90 14.68
C PHE A 114 -9.02 2.39 13.61
N ASN A 115 -10.12 1.66 13.42
CA ASN A 115 -11.12 1.97 12.40
C ASN A 115 -12.21 2.94 12.87
N GLN A 116 -11.99 3.63 14.00
CA GLN A 116 -12.92 4.60 14.59
C GLN A 116 -12.22 5.89 15.05
N LYS A 117 -10.92 5.84 15.35
CA LYS A 117 -10.14 6.97 15.86
C LYS A 117 -9.34 7.67 14.75
N GLU A 118 -9.37 9.00 14.74
CA GLU A 118 -8.65 9.83 13.75
C GLU A 118 -8.98 9.46 12.29
N ILE A 119 -10.25 9.14 12.04
CA ILE A 119 -10.79 8.85 10.71
C ILE A 119 -11.77 9.94 10.25
N GLU A 120 -11.93 10.04 8.94
CA GLU A 120 -13.09 10.70 8.34
C GLU A 120 -14.32 9.78 8.36
N PRO A 121 -15.54 10.32 8.30
CA PRO A 121 -16.75 9.52 8.19
C PRO A 121 -16.68 8.52 7.03
N ASN A 122 -17.06 7.27 7.27
CA ASN A 122 -17.09 6.17 6.28
C ASN A 122 -15.72 5.70 5.74
N ALA A 123 -14.61 6.05 6.41
CA ALA A 123 -13.27 5.65 5.98
C ALA A 123 -13.12 4.12 5.80
N PHE A 124 -13.80 3.32 6.61
CA PHE A 124 -13.81 1.85 6.56
C PHE A 124 -15.15 1.24 6.11
N THR A 125 -16.02 2.02 5.45
CA THR A 125 -17.29 1.55 4.90
C THR A 125 -17.13 1.17 3.43
N GLY A 126 -17.73 0.05 2.99
CA GLY A 126 -17.69 -0.39 1.58
C GLY A 126 -16.30 -0.80 1.09
N VAL A 127 -15.39 -1.10 2.02
CA VAL A 127 -14.01 -1.53 1.74
C VAL A 127 -13.94 -3.05 1.68
N TYR A 128 -12.84 -3.58 1.14
CA TYR A 128 -12.54 -5.00 1.07
C TYR A 128 -12.78 -5.68 2.42
N LYS A 129 -12.22 -5.08 3.49
CA LYS A 129 -12.46 -5.52 4.86
C LYS A 129 -12.42 -4.38 5.87
N SER A 130 -13.50 -4.21 6.61
CA SER A 130 -13.72 -3.09 7.54
C SER A 130 -13.16 -3.29 8.96
N GLY A 131 -12.61 -4.46 9.27
CA GLY A 131 -12.15 -4.78 10.62
C GLY A 131 -11.46 -6.13 10.70
N TYR A 132 -10.90 -6.45 11.88
CA TYR A 132 -10.10 -7.66 12.12
C TYR A 132 -10.83 -8.96 11.77
N GLY A 133 -12.09 -9.12 12.19
CA GLY A 133 -12.87 -10.36 12.04
C GLY A 133 -12.74 -11.29 13.25
N GLN A 134 -13.06 -12.58 13.05
CA GLN A 134 -13.03 -13.59 14.12
C GLN A 134 -11.60 -14.03 14.46
N GLY A 135 -11.38 -14.39 15.72
CA GLY A 135 -10.07 -14.74 16.27
C GLY A 135 -9.46 -13.60 17.10
N GLY A 136 -8.15 -13.66 17.33
CA GLY A 136 -7.40 -12.65 18.08
C GLY A 136 -5.95 -13.11 18.32
N GLY A 137 -5.03 -12.15 18.48
CA GLY A 137 -3.59 -12.39 18.67
C GLY A 137 -2.73 -12.16 17.41
N PRO A 138 -3.04 -12.76 16.25
CA PRO A 138 -2.27 -12.58 15.02
C PRO A 138 -2.12 -11.13 14.58
N ARG A 139 -0.98 -10.84 13.96
CA ARG A 139 -0.64 -9.54 13.38
C ARG A 139 -1.21 -9.41 11.97
N ILE A 140 -1.97 -8.35 11.73
CA ILE A 140 -2.56 -8.06 10.41
C ILE A 140 -2.04 -6.74 9.86
N ILE A 141 -2.41 -6.43 8.61
CA ILE A 141 -2.09 -5.15 7.98
C ILE A 141 -3.34 -4.28 7.93
N ILE A 142 -3.19 -2.99 8.18
CA ILE A 142 -4.20 -1.97 7.90
C ILE A 142 -3.59 -1.02 6.86
N ALA A 143 -4.18 -1.01 5.66
CA ALA A 143 -3.79 -0.11 4.58
C ALA A 143 -4.65 1.16 4.65
N ALA A 144 -4.02 2.34 4.57
CA ALA A 144 -4.72 3.60 4.77
C ALA A 144 -4.22 4.70 3.81
N HIS A 145 -5.17 5.49 3.30
CA HIS A 145 -4.96 6.78 2.64
C HIS A 145 -5.29 7.91 3.62
N ILE A 146 -4.35 8.82 3.81
CA ILE A 146 -4.37 9.85 4.84
C ILE A 146 -4.58 11.23 4.20
N ASN A 147 -5.43 12.05 4.82
CA ASN A 147 -5.52 13.46 4.49
C ASN A 147 -4.25 14.18 4.93
N ARG A 148 -3.50 14.77 3.99
CA ARG A 148 -2.22 15.43 4.29
C ARG A 148 -2.34 16.63 5.24
N GLU A 149 -3.51 17.28 5.29
CA GLU A 149 -3.75 18.50 6.06
C GLU A 149 -4.20 18.17 7.47
N THR A 150 -5.07 17.18 7.63
CA THR A 150 -5.67 16.84 8.94
C THR A 150 -4.98 15.67 9.63
N GLY A 151 -4.23 14.86 8.89
CA GLY A 151 -3.68 13.59 9.34
C GLY A 151 -4.71 12.48 9.53
N LYS A 152 -5.99 12.71 9.21
CA LYS A 152 -7.04 11.70 9.39
C LYS A 152 -7.03 10.67 8.25
N ILE A 153 -7.41 9.44 8.57
CA ILE A 153 -7.63 8.39 7.55
C ILE A 153 -8.89 8.76 6.74
N ILE A 154 -8.73 9.00 5.44
CA ILE A 154 -9.86 9.25 4.53
C ILE A 154 -10.46 7.91 4.07
N LYS A 155 -9.60 6.92 3.82
CA LYS A 155 -10.01 5.58 3.40
C LYS A 155 -9.01 4.54 3.89
N GLY A 156 -9.49 3.36 4.27
CA GLY A 156 -8.60 2.26 4.62
C GLY A 156 -9.29 0.91 4.65
N SER A 157 -8.49 -0.15 4.58
CA SER A 157 -8.96 -1.53 4.67
C SER A 157 -7.99 -2.38 5.47
N TYR A 158 -8.54 -3.38 6.14
CA TYR A 158 -7.77 -4.45 6.73
C TYR A 158 -7.36 -5.44 5.64
N LEU A 159 -6.19 -6.04 5.83
CA LEU A 159 -5.70 -7.17 5.05
C LEU A 159 -5.25 -8.24 6.03
N ILE A 160 -5.82 -9.43 5.87
CA ILE A 160 -5.63 -10.55 6.79
C ILE A 160 -5.23 -11.80 6.03
N ALA A 161 -4.56 -12.73 6.69
CA ALA A 161 -4.58 -14.13 6.29
C ALA A 161 -5.64 -14.88 7.11
N ARG A 162 -5.94 -16.14 6.75
CA ARG A 162 -6.85 -16.99 7.53
C ARG A 162 -6.34 -18.41 7.76
N LEU A 163 -6.86 -19.01 8.81
CA LEU A 163 -6.88 -20.46 9.01
C LEU A 163 -8.06 -21.07 8.26
N GLN A 164 -8.00 -22.39 8.02
CA GLN A 164 -9.13 -23.16 7.47
C GLN A 164 -10.40 -23.04 8.33
N SER A 165 -10.26 -22.76 9.63
CA SER A 165 -11.39 -22.49 10.54
C SER A 165 -12.10 -21.16 10.29
N GLY A 166 -11.57 -20.30 9.41
CA GLY A 166 -12.09 -18.97 9.12
C GLY A 166 -11.54 -17.86 10.03
N ASN A 167 -10.80 -18.21 11.09
CA ASN A 167 -10.18 -17.25 11.99
C ASN A 167 -9.06 -16.46 11.29
N THR A 168 -8.98 -15.18 11.61
CA THR A 168 -7.90 -14.28 11.20
C THR A 168 -6.55 -14.82 11.63
N ASN A 169 -5.55 -14.68 10.76
CA ASN A 169 -4.17 -15.04 11.02
C ASN A 169 -3.19 -14.08 10.32
N SER A 170 -1.90 -14.33 10.53
CA SER A 170 -0.86 -13.33 10.38
C SER A 170 -0.46 -13.08 8.92
N ILE A 171 -0.35 -11.80 8.58
CA ILE A 171 0.19 -11.29 7.33
C ILE A 171 0.95 -9.99 7.63
N PHE A 172 2.10 -9.80 6.98
CA PHE A 172 3.06 -8.74 7.31
C PHE A 172 3.41 -7.93 6.06
N THR A 173 3.51 -6.62 6.20
CA THR A 173 4.01 -5.77 5.11
C THR A 173 5.53 -5.87 5.04
N GLU A 174 6.05 -6.23 3.86
CA GLU A 174 7.49 -6.23 3.56
C GLU A 174 7.89 -4.93 2.87
N LYS A 175 7.06 -4.44 1.94
CA LYS A 175 7.25 -3.17 1.23
C LYS A 175 5.91 -2.53 0.85
N ILE A 176 5.94 -1.22 0.62
CA ILE A 176 4.81 -0.42 0.17
C ILE A 176 5.19 0.39 -1.09
N GLY A 177 4.22 0.65 -1.95
CA GLY A 177 4.35 1.56 -3.08
C GLY A 177 2.98 2.12 -3.48
N ILE A 178 2.99 3.02 -4.45
CA ILE A 178 1.78 3.65 -4.96
C ILE A 178 1.86 3.78 -6.49
N ASN A 179 0.80 3.36 -7.18
CA ASN A 179 0.63 3.55 -8.63
C ASN A 179 -0.61 4.40 -8.89
N GLY A 180 -0.40 5.68 -9.22
CA GLY A 180 -1.48 6.67 -9.23
C GLY A 180 -2.06 6.82 -7.82
N LYS A 181 -3.27 6.29 -7.60
CA LYS A 181 -3.94 6.25 -6.29
C LYS A 181 -4.21 4.82 -5.80
N ARG A 182 -3.46 3.84 -6.32
CA ARG A 182 -3.59 2.42 -5.95
C ARG A 182 -2.40 2.00 -5.11
N MET A 183 -2.66 1.63 -3.86
CA MET A 183 -1.62 1.11 -2.96
C MET A 183 -1.15 -0.26 -3.46
N VAL A 184 0.16 -0.41 -3.54
CA VAL A 184 0.81 -1.69 -3.83
C VAL A 184 1.54 -2.13 -2.57
N LEU A 185 1.30 -3.36 -2.13
CA LEU A 185 2.01 -3.98 -1.02
C LEU A 185 2.77 -5.21 -1.51
N GLN A 186 4.03 -5.34 -1.10
CA GLN A 186 4.64 -6.65 -0.98
C GLN A 186 4.38 -7.14 0.44
N VAL A 187 3.82 -8.33 0.57
CA VAL A 187 3.44 -8.91 1.86
C VAL A 187 4.05 -10.29 2.04
N LYS A 188 4.30 -10.65 3.29
CA LYS A 188 4.67 -12.00 3.72
C LYS A 188 3.52 -12.59 4.51
N SER A 189 2.98 -13.71 4.06
CA SER A 189 1.86 -14.40 4.70
C SER A 189 2.27 -15.81 5.15
N ALA A 190 2.24 -16.06 6.45
CA ALA A 190 2.52 -17.40 7.00
C ALA A 190 1.30 -18.35 6.89
N PHE A 191 0.11 -17.79 6.66
CA PHE A 191 -1.16 -18.49 6.54
C PHE A 191 -1.85 -18.14 5.23
N LYS A 192 -2.99 -18.77 4.93
CA LYS A 192 -3.66 -18.62 3.63
C LYS A 192 -3.98 -17.14 3.38
N PRO A 193 -3.33 -16.50 2.38
CA PRO A 193 -3.58 -15.11 2.04
C PRO A 193 -4.84 -15.00 1.15
N PRO A 194 -5.39 -13.79 0.97
CA PRO A 194 -6.52 -13.59 0.09
C PRO A 194 -6.10 -13.51 -1.38
N ALA A 195 -6.96 -14.02 -2.27
CA ALA A 195 -6.95 -13.75 -3.70
C ALA A 195 -7.41 -12.31 -3.99
N ALA A 196 -7.31 -11.90 -5.26
CA ALA A 196 -8.03 -10.73 -5.75
C ALA A 196 -9.55 -10.90 -5.56
N GLY A 197 -10.25 -9.82 -5.23
CA GLY A 197 -11.68 -9.88 -4.92
C GLY A 197 -12.22 -8.65 -4.20
N GLY A 198 -13.54 -8.53 -4.19
CA GLY A 198 -14.28 -7.39 -3.65
C GLY A 198 -14.72 -7.54 -2.19
N PRO A 199 -15.62 -6.66 -1.72
CA PRO A 199 -16.02 -6.56 -0.32
C PRO A 199 -16.61 -7.87 0.23
N GLY A 200 -16.27 -8.19 1.48
CA GLY A 200 -17.02 -9.16 2.28
C GLY A 200 -16.80 -10.64 1.97
N SER A 201 -16.06 -10.99 0.91
CA SER A 201 -15.69 -12.38 0.60
C SER A 201 -14.19 -12.56 0.65
N PHE A 202 -13.70 -13.14 1.76
CA PHE A 202 -12.34 -13.65 1.79
C PHE A 202 -12.29 -14.91 0.91
N VAL A 203 -11.54 -14.84 -0.18
CA VAL A 203 -11.27 -15.98 -1.06
C VAL A 203 -9.82 -16.38 -0.85
N GLU A 204 -9.57 -17.65 -0.51
CA GLU A 204 -8.19 -18.15 -0.38
C GLU A 204 -7.46 -18.04 -1.72
N HIS A 205 -6.20 -17.60 -1.70
CA HIS A 205 -5.41 -17.47 -2.90
C HIS A 205 -5.14 -18.86 -3.54
N PRO A 206 -5.51 -19.10 -4.81
CA PRO A 206 -5.35 -20.40 -5.45
C PRO A 206 -3.88 -20.85 -5.53
N ASP A 207 -2.96 -19.91 -5.81
CA ASP A 207 -1.52 -20.19 -5.84
C ASP A 207 -0.82 -20.22 -4.47
N ALA A 208 -1.55 -20.09 -3.35
CA ALA A 208 -0.97 -20.26 -2.01
C ALA A 208 -0.79 -21.77 -1.68
N LEU A 209 -0.04 -22.46 -2.53
CA LEU A 209 0.36 -23.86 -2.41
C LEU A 209 1.67 -23.97 -1.62
N GLU A 210 1.89 -25.07 -0.91
CA GLU A 210 3.09 -25.25 -0.07
C GLU A 210 4.39 -25.16 -0.89
N GLU A 211 4.39 -25.66 -2.12
CA GLU A 211 5.53 -25.57 -3.06
C GLU A 211 5.90 -24.13 -3.46
N ASN A 212 4.98 -23.18 -3.32
CA ASN A 212 5.21 -21.77 -3.63
C ASN A 212 5.65 -20.96 -2.39
N LYS A 213 5.89 -21.61 -1.24
CA LYS A 213 6.43 -20.91 -0.06
C LYS A 213 7.92 -20.63 -0.23
N ARG A 214 8.35 -19.49 0.29
CA ARG A 214 9.74 -19.12 0.53
C ARG A 214 9.94 -18.92 2.02
N ASP A 215 10.91 -19.64 2.61
CA ASP A 215 11.20 -19.61 4.04
C ASP A 215 9.95 -19.76 4.93
N GLY A 216 9.07 -20.71 4.56
CA GLY A 216 7.86 -21.04 5.31
C GLY A 216 6.69 -20.09 5.13
N ALA A 217 6.75 -19.11 4.22
CA ALA A 217 5.67 -18.16 3.97
C ALA A 217 5.43 -17.92 2.47
N TRP A 218 4.24 -17.43 2.11
CA TRP A 218 3.98 -16.90 0.77
C TRP A 218 4.38 -15.43 0.72
N ILE A 219 5.14 -15.05 -0.30
CA ILE A 219 5.41 -13.64 -0.61
C ILE A 219 4.46 -13.24 -1.72
N LEU A 220 3.67 -12.19 -1.51
CA LEU A 220 2.70 -11.71 -2.50
C LEU A 220 2.93 -10.26 -2.85
N ARG A 221 2.68 -9.91 -4.11
CA ARG A 221 2.43 -8.54 -4.53
C ARG A 221 0.92 -8.35 -4.62
N MET A 222 0.40 -7.35 -3.92
CA MET A 222 -1.03 -7.06 -3.85
C MET A 222 -1.30 -5.61 -4.22
N VAL A 223 -2.33 -5.36 -5.01
CA VAL A 223 -2.76 -4.02 -5.43
C VAL A 223 -4.18 -3.79 -4.96
N PHE A 224 -4.41 -2.72 -4.20
CA PHE A 224 -5.75 -2.29 -3.81
C PHE A 224 -6.36 -1.35 -4.85
N SER A 225 -7.69 -1.43 -5.00
CA SER A 225 -8.44 -0.39 -5.69
C SER A 225 -8.27 0.96 -4.98
N THR A 226 -8.47 2.06 -5.70
CA THR A 226 -8.23 3.42 -5.18
C THR A 226 -9.07 3.76 -3.95
N ASP A 227 -10.24 3.15 -3.82
CA ASP A 227 -11.18 3.33 -2.71
C ASP A 227 -11.11 2.20 -1.66
N PHE A 228 -10.13 1.30 -1.79
CA PHE A 228 -9.97 0.10 -0.98
C PHE A 228 -11.19 -0.85 -0.99
N SER A 229 -12.13 -0.75 -1.93
CA SER A 229 -13.27 -1.67 -2.05
C SER A 229 -12.84 -3.10 -2.42
N SER A 230 -11.67 -3.28 -3.03
CA SER A 230 -11.19 -4.57 -3.49
C SER A 230 -9.67 -4.68 -3.48
N ILE A 231 -9.20 -5.93 -3.51
CA ILE A 231 -7.85 -6.27 -3.97
C ILE A 231 -7.99 -6.54 -5.48
N GLU A 232 -7.42 -5.68 -6.32
CA GLU A 232 -7.45 -5.80 -7.78
C GLU A 232 -6.48 -6.86 -8.28
N GLU A 233 -5.30 -6.93 -7.67
CA GLU A 233 -4.27 -7.91 -7.99
C GLU A 233 -3.78 -8.56 -6.69
N SER A 234 -3.63 -9.88 -6.71
CA SER A 234 -2.94 -10.65 -5.68
C SER A 234 -2.13 -11.70 -6.40
N THR A 235 -0.81 -11.60 -6.32
CA THR A 235 0.12 -12.46 -7.08
C THR A 235 1.16 -13.05 -6.13
N VAL A 236 1.21 -14.38 -6.05
CA VAL A 236 2.28 -15.08 -5.33
C VAL A 236 3.57 -14.98 -6.13
N LEU A 237 4.61 -14.39 -5.53
CA LEU A 237 5.92 -14.24 -6.14
C LEU A 237 6.67 -15.57 -6.02
N LYS A 238 7.02 -16.19 -7.16
CA LYS A 238 7.74 -17.49 -7.24
C LYS A 238 9.25 -17.35 -7.32
#